data_AF-A0A7K8PQ14-F1
#
_entry.id   AF-A0A7K8PQ14-F1
#
_cell.length_a   1.000
_cell.length_b   1.000
_cell.length_c   1.000
_cell.angle_alpha   90.00
_cell.angle_beta   90.00
_cell.angle_gamma   90.00
#
_symmetry.space_group_name_H-M   'P 1'
#
loop_
_entity.id
_entity.type
_entity.pdbx_description
1 polymer ?
#
loop_
_entity_poly.entity_id
_entity_poly.type
_entity_poly.pdbx_seq_one_letter_code
_entity_poly.pdbx_strand_id
1 'polypeptide(L)'
;YFFHITSLLSLSFNLVVIALEEKIIVSKLGDNATLSCLYRERELPLKDLRVYWQIADDQEVCPVVHALISGQDNESEQCIHFKNRTQLFWDRLENGNFSLLLLNVSQSDERTYKCVVLQTTEYTKVIHQAEVVLSLAASYSQPVLSGPIRNSSSTGEEMTFSCRSDNGYPKPNVYWINKTDNSHLLPSELKITSHTDGTYSVFSTLKVKATSNMQIECSVENKILRENLSANYTQQKQSSGSSPESHKNLEKSGRGAQAAAVVSIVILIGLLVVLTCWLWRRRSSTLVSYTGNE
;
A
#
# COMPACT_ATOMS: atom_id res chain seq x y z
N TYR A 1 67.59 -38.40 30.12
CA TYR A 1 67.85 -37.06 29.54
C TYR A 1 67.87 -37.26 28.03
N PHE A 2 66.94 -36.86 27.18
CA PHE A 2 65.88 -35.84 27.17
C PHE A 2 64.85 -36.34 26.13
N PHE A 3 63.56 -36.33 26.45
CA PHE A 3 62.48 -36.37 25.44
C PHE A 3 61.63 -35.13 25.67
N HIS A 4 61.79 -34.11 24.83
CA HIS A 4 60.89 -32.96 24.80
C HIS A 4 59.74 -33.29 23.86
N ILE A 5 58.58 -33.59 24.44
CA ILE A 5 57.30 -33.61 23.74
C ILE A 5 56.81 -32.16 23.72
N THR A 6 56.90 -31.49 22.58
CA THR A 6 56.23 -30.20 22.38
C THR A 6 54.77 -30.47 22.02
N SER A 7 53.88 -30.16 22.96
CA SER A 7 52.43 -30.18 22.73
C SER A 7 52.04 -28.96 21.91
N LEU A 8 51.62 -29.18 20.66
CA LEU A 8 50.95 -28.17 19.84
C LEU A 8 49.49 -28.06 20.29
N LEU A 9 49.17 -27.03 21.08
CA LEU A 9 47.79 -26.61 21.32
C LEU A 9 47.26 -25.96 20.04
N SER A 10 46.46 -26.70 19.26
CA SER A 10 45.70 -26.11 18.15
C SER A 10 44.55 -25.28 18.74
N LEU A 11 44.67 -23.96 18.70
CA LEU A 11 43.54 -23.06 18.91
C LEU A 11 42.61 -23.16 17.70
N SER A 12 41.58 -23.99 17.82
CA SER A 12 40.43 -23.94 16.91
C SER A 12 39.63 -22.68 17.20
N PHE A 13 39.83 -21.64 16.38
CA PHE A 13 38.91 -20.52 16.32
C PHE A 13 37.60 -21.04 15.72
N ASN A 14 36.64 -21.36 16.59
CA ASN A 14 35.26 -21.54 16.15
C ASN A 14 34.76 -20.18 15.67
N LEU A 15 34.74 -19.97 14.36
CA LEU A 15 34.06 -18.83 13.76
C LEU A 15 32.57 -19.05 14.02
N VAL A 16 32.04 -18.41 15.07
CA VAL A 16 30.60 -18.38 15.32
C VAL A 16 29.99 -17.53 14.21
N VAL A 17 29.44 -18.19 13.18
CA VAL A 17 28.59 -17.54 12.19
C VAL A 17 27.25 -17.28 12.88
N ILE A 18 27.08 -16.07 13.43
CA ILE A 18 25.78 -15.63 13.92
C ILE A 18 24.93 -15.38 12.65
N ALA A 19 23.99 -16.27 12.37
CA ALA A 19 22.99 -16.03 11.34
C ALA A 19 22.14 -14.85 11.79
N LEU A 20 22.31 -13.70 11.13
CA LEU A 20 21.54 -12.50 11.40
C LEU A 20 20.12 -12.72 10.86
N GLU A 21 19.11 -12.56 11.71
CA GLU A 21 17.71 -12.71 11.29
C GLU A 21 17.39 -11.60 10.27
N GLU A 22 17.23 -11.96 9.00
CA GLU A 22 16.88 -11.02 7.94
C GLU A 22 15.43 -10.55 8.10
N LYS A 23 15.24 -9.25 8.37
CA LYS A 23 13.90 -8.66 8.49
C LYS A 23 13.44 -8.12 7.15
N ILE A 24 12.32 -8.62 6.63
CA ILE A 24 11.72 -8.12 5.39
C ILE A 24 10.70 -7.02 5.71
N ILE A 25 10.89 -5.84 5.11
CA ILE A 25 9.93 -4.73 5.13
C ILE A 25 9.33 -4.60 3.73
N VAL A 26 8.00 -4.64 3.65
CA VAL A 26 7.27 -4.40 2.40
C VAL A 26 6.75 -2.96 2.40
N SER A 27 7.02 -2.22 1.34
CA SER A 27 6.48 -0.86 1.14
C SER A 27 5.90 -0.71 -0.27
N LYS A 28 4.92 0.19 -0.43
CA LYS A 28 4.48 0.58 -1.77
C LYS A 28 5.47 1.56 -2.42
N LEU A 29 5.55 1.53 -3.74
CA LEU A 29 6.29 2.55 -4.50
C LEU A 29 5.72 3.95 -4.21
N GLY A 30 6.60 4.90 -3.94
CA GLY A 30 6.25 6.29 -3.60
C GLY A 30 5.94 6.53 -2.12
N ASP A 31 5.75 5.48 -1.31
CA ASP A 31 5.53 5.61 0.13
C ASP A 31 6.85 5.85 0.88
N ASN A 32 6.76 6.10 2.18
CA ASN A 32 7.93 6.12 3.06
C ASN A 32 8.08 4.75 3.74
N ALA A 33 9.30 4.21 3.78
CA ALA A 33 9.58 2.94 4.44
C ALA A 33 10.34 3.17 5.76
N THR A 34 10.00 2.42 6.80
CA THR A 34 10.75 2.41 8.06
C THR A 34 11.56 1.12 8.18
N LEU A 35 12.88 1.23 8.07
CA LEU A 35 13.83 0.14 8.24
C LEU A 35 14.13 -0.01 9.74
N SER A 36 13.72 -1.15 10.31
CA SER A 36 13.76 -1.34 11.76
C SER A 36 15.15 -1.77 12.24
N CYS A 37 15.70 -1.05 13.22
CA CYS A 37 16.92 -1.44 13.94
C CYS A 37 16.76 -1.12 15.42
N LEU A 38 16.70 -2.15 16.28
CA LEU A 38 16.30 -2.02 17.68
C LEU A 38 17.31 -2.74 18.58
N TYR A 39 18.01 -1.95 19.40
CA TYR A 39 18.88 -2.42 20.47
C TYR A 39 18.15 -2.24 21.80
N ARG A 40 17.82 -3.34 22.50
CA ARG A 40 16.95 -3.31 23.70
C ARG A 40 17.68 -3.62 25.01
N GLU A 41 19.01 -3.58 25.05
CA GLU A 41 19.75 -4.00 26.25
C GLU A 41 19.82 -2.90 27.31
N ARG A 42 20.07 -1.65 26.90
CA ARG A 42 20.24 -0.50 27.81
C ARG A 42 20.14 0.82 27.07
N GLU A 43 19.98 1.88 27.84
CA GLU A 43 20.12 3.26 27.34
C GLU A 43 21.58 3.57 26.98
N LEU A 44 21.75 4.43 25.98
CA LEU A 44 23.04 4.74 25.40
C LEU A 44 23.24 6.27 25.28
N PRO A 45 24.31 6.84 25.88
CA PRO A 45 24.63 8.26 25.71
C PRO A 45 24.95 8.59 24.24
N LEU A 46 24.18 9.50 23.63
CA LEU A 46 24.30 9.82 22.20
C LEU A 46 25.71 10.25 21.77
N LYS A 47 26.41 10.99 22.64
CA LYS A 47 27.78 11.47 22.40
C LYS A 47 28.80 10.34 22.14
N ASP A 48 28.53 9.14 22.66
CA ASP A 48 29.41 7.98 22.55
C ASP A 48 28.97 7.06 21.41
N LEU A 49 27.92 7.42 20.66
CA LEU A 49 27.34 6.56 19.62
C LEU A 49 27.75 6.98 18.21
N ARG A 50 27.94 5.95 17.39
CA ARG A 50 27.97 6.08 15.93
C ARG A 50 26.98 5.08 15.34
N VAL A 51 26.09 5.53 14.47
CA VAL A 51 25.13 4.67 13.79
C VAL A 51 25.31 4.84 12.30
N TYR A 52 25.50 3.73 11.60
CA TYR A 52 25.54 3.70 10.15
C TYR A 52 24.41 2.83 9.62
N TRP A 53 23.65 3.40 8.70
CA TRP A 53 22.86 2.62 7.77
C TRP A 53 23.62 2.55 6.45
N GLN A 54 23.81 1.34 5.95
CA GLN A 54 24.57 1.05 4.75
C GLN A 54 23.79 0.12 3.82
N ILE A 55 24.02 0.20 2.51
CA ILE A 55 23.66 -0.87 1.58
C ILE A 55 24.56 -2.07 1.92
N ALA A 56 23.98 -3.26 2.05
CA ALA A 56 24.70 -4.46 2.46
C ALA A 56 25.57 -5.08 1.34
N ASP A 57 25.41 -4.63 0.09
CA ASP A 57 26.24 -5.05 -1.04
C ASP A 57 27.63 -4.41 -0.94
N ASP A 58 28.65 -5.24 -0.69
CA ASP A 58 30.06 -4.82 -0.56
C ASP A 58 30.64 -4.25 -1.87
N GLN A 59 29.98 -4.44 -3.02
CA GLN A 59 30.41 -3.87 -4.31
C GLN A 59 29.84 -2.46 -4.56
N GLU A 60 28.93 -1.98 -3.70
CA GLU A 60 28.33 -0.66 -3.84
C GLU A 60 29.39 0.43 -3.62
N VAL A 61 29.60 1.26 -4.64
CA VAL A 61 30.63 2.32 -4.62
C VAL A 61 30.36 3.35 -3.53
N CYS A 62 29.08 3.62 -3.26
CA CYS A 62 28.66 4.53 -2.22
C CYS A 62 27.60 3.83 -1.35
N PRO A 63 28.00 3.10 -0.29
CA PRO A 63 27.07 2.29 0.49
C PRO A 63 26.39 3.06 1.61
N VAL A 64 26.88 4.24 2.03
CA VAL A 64 26.38 4.95 3.22
C VAL A 64 25.03 5.63 2.93
N VAL A 65 23.98 5.10 3.56
CA VAL A 65 22.59 5.57 3.44
C VAL A 65 22.29 6.67 4.44
N HIS A 66 22.74 6.49 5.68
CA HIS A 66 22.61 7.47 6.76
C HIS A 66 23.74 7.27 7.77
N ALA A 67 24.22 8.36 8.35
CA ALA A 67 25.29 8.36 9.34
C ALA A 67 24.95 9.31 10.48
N LEU A 68 25.02 8.81 11.71
CA LEU A 68 24.93 9.56 12.96
C LEU A 68 26.26 9.39 13.69
N ILE A 69 26.95 10.48 14.05
CA ILE A 69 28.23 10.44 14.75
C ILE A 69 28.17 11.36 15.97
N SER A 70 28.45 10.79 17.14
CA SER A 70 28.42 11.49 18.44
C SER A 70 27.09 12.22 18.70
N GLY A 71 25.99 11.61 18.25
CA GLY A 71 24.65 12.14 18.43
C GLY A 71 24.24 13.25 17.44
N GLN A 72 24.96 13.40 16.33
CA GLN A 72 24.62 14.36 15.26
C GLN A 72 24.62 13.69 13.90
N ASP A 73 23.67 14.07 13.04
CA ASP A 73 23.64 13.59 11.66
C ASP A 73 24.88 14.09 10.91
N ASN A 74 25.51 13.19 10.17
CA ASN A 74 26.64 13.48 9.32
C ASN A 74 26.28 13.30 7.85
N GLU A 75 25.76 14.37 7.24
CA GLU A 75 25.40 14.38 5.82
C GLU A 75 26.62 14.30 4.86
N SER A 76 27.84 14.56 5.35
CA SER A 76 29.03 14.56 4.50
C SER A 76 29.43 13.15 4.05
N GLU A 77 29.14 12.15 4.88
CA GLU A 77 29.39 10.73 4.56
C GLU A 77 28.25 10.09 3.77
N GLN A 78 27.06 10.69 3.76
CA GLN A 78 25.90 10.14 3.08
C GLN A 78 26.01 10.22 1.56
N CYS A 79 25.62 9.14 0.91
CA CYS A 79 25.57 9.07 -0.54
C CYS A 79 24.47 9.97 -1.10
N ILE A 80 24.77 10.60 -2.24
CA ILE A 80 23.94 11.67 -2.82
C ILE A 80 22.49 11.23 -3.06
N HIS A 81 22.26 9.95 -3.39
CA HIS A 81 20.93 9.37 -3.62
C HIS A 81 20.03 9.34 -2.37
N PHE A 82 20.62 9.37 -1.17
CA PHE A 82 19.91 9.27 0.11
C PHE A 82 19.85 10.60 0.88
N LYS A 83 20.62 11.61 0.46
CA LYS A 83 20.58 12.94 1.08
C LYS A 83 19.17 13.53 1.03
N ASN A 84 18.74 14.15 2.13
CA ASN A 84 17.38 14.70 2.33
C ASN A 84 16.23 13.67 2.22
N ARG A 85 16.53 12.37 2.12
CA ARG A 85 15.54 11.29 2.05
C ARG A 85 15.57 10.38 3.27
N THR A 86 16.53 10.54 4.18
CA THR A 86 16.71 9.65 5.32
C THR A 86 16.63 10.41 6.64
N GLN A 87 15.98 9.83 7.64
CA GLN A 87 15.83 10.41 8.98
C GLN A 87 15.82 9.32 10.04
N LEU A 88 16.50 9.56 11.17
CA LEU A 88 16.37 8.75 12.38
C LEU A 88 15.30 9.34 13.33
N PHE A 89 14.75 8.51 14.20
CA PHE A 89 13.80 8.94 15.23
C PHE A 89 14.53 9.46 16.47
N TRP A 90 14.89 10.75 16.45
CA TRP A 90 15.67 11.42 17.49
C TRP A 90 15.19 11.18 18.92
N ASP A 91 13.87 11.21 19.14
CA ASP A 91 13.19 10.99 20.42
C ASP A 91 13.39 9.57 20.98
N ARG A 92 13.93 8.64 20.19
CA ARG A 92 14.01 7.20 20.51
C ARG A 92 15.42 6.64 20.45
N LEU A 93 16.40 7.44 20.05
CA LEU A 93 17.80 6.99 19.91
C LEU A 93 18.40 6.53 21.24
N GLU A 94 18.20 7.29 22.32
CA GLU A 94 18.70 6.93 23.66
C GLU A 94 18.10 5.62 24.18
N ASN A 95 16.87 5.31 23.75
CA ASN A 95 16.16 4.07 24.05
C ASN A 95 16.57 2.91 23.12
N GLY A 96 17.60 3.10 22.29
CA GLY A 96 18.15 2.10 21.39
C GLY A 96 17.33 1.83 20.13
N ASN A 97 16.42 2.74 19.76
CA ASN A 97 15.72 2.65 18.48
C ASN A 97 16.47 3.45 17.41
N PHE A 98 17.20 2.73 16.57
CA PHE A 98 18.01 3.25 15.47
C PHE A 98 17.34 3.04 14.11
N SER A 99 16.00 2.89 14.10
CA SER A 99 15.25 2.68 12.87
C SER A 99 15.35 3.88 11.94
N LEU A 100 15.46 3.63 10.64
CA LEU A 100 15.60 4.64 9.61
C LEU A 100 14.29 4.83 8.87
N LEU A 101 13.83 6.08 8.75
CA LEU A 101 12.79 6.47 7.81
C LEU A 101 13.45 6.82 6.48
N LEU A 102 13.10 6.10 5.41
CA LEU A 102 13.48 6.39 4.02
C LEU A 102 12.25 6.92 3.28
N LEU A 103 12.39 8.12 2.70
CA LEU A 103 11.30 8.86 2.09
C LEU A 103 11.17 8.56 0.59
N ASN A 104 9.91 8.49 0.12
CA ASN A 104 9.54 8.35 -1.29
C ASN A 104 10.33 7.22 -1.97
N VAL A 105 10.09 5.98 -1.52
CA VAL A 105 10.85 4.82 -1.98
C VAL A 105 10.55 4.51 -3.44
N SER A 106 11.60 4.15 -4.16
CA SER A 106 11.58 3.83 -5.58
C SER A 106 12.27 2.50 -5.83
N GLN A 107 12.13 1.93 -7.02
CA GLN A 107 12.69 0.60 -7.33
C GLN A 107 14.21 0.50 -7.10
N SER A 108 14.96 1.60 -7.23
CA SER A 108 16.41 1.61 -6.95
C SER A 108 16.75 1.42 -5.47
N ASP A 109 15.76 1.63 -4.58
CA ASP A 109 15.89 1.46 -3.14
C ASP A 109 15.57 0.01 -2.70
N GLU A 110 15.06 -0.88 -3.57
CA GLU A 110 14.82 -2.30 -3.27
C GLU A 110 16.14 -3.07 -3.11
N ARG A 111 16.64 -3.06 -1.87
CA ARG A 111 17.96 -3.57 -1.49
C ARG A 111 17.93 -4.15 -0.08
N THR A 112 18.99 -4.87 0.24
CA THR A 112 19.32 -5.21 1.63
C THR A 112 20.14 -4.09 2.25
N TYR A 113 19.69 -3.65 3.42
CA TYR A 113 20.32 -2.60 4.21
C TYR A 113 20.88 -3.18 5.49
N LYS A 114 21.98 -2.61 5.97
CA LYS A 114 22.67 -2.98 7.19
C LYS A 114 22.69 -1.80 8.16
N CYS A 115 22.19 -2.02 9.36
CA CYS A 115 22.35 -1.14 10.51
C CYS A 115 23.59 -1.58 11.29
N VAL A 116 24.51 -0.65 11.57
CA VAL A 116 25.69 -0.89 12.41
C VAL A 116 25.74 0.17 13.49
N VAL A 117 25.62 -0.25 14.74
CA VAL A 117 25.70 0.63 15.92
C VAL A 117 27.04 0.38 16.60
N LEU A 118 27.82 1.44 16.73
CA LEU A 118 29.09 1.44 17.43
C LEU A 118 29.02 2.33 18.66
N GLN A 119 29.73 1.91 19.69
CA GLN A 119 29.96 2.70 20.90
C GLN A 119 31.45 3.04 20.98
N THR A 120 31.75 4.33 21.10
CA THR A 120 33.09 4.89 21.30
C THR A 120 33.19 5.40 22.73
N THR A 121 33.83 4.62 23.60
CA THR A 121 34.26 5.09 24.93
C THR A 121 35.78 5.25 24.92
N GLU A 122 36.52 4.29 25.45
CA GLU A 122 37.99 4.23 25.37
C GLU A 122 38.45 3.72 23.98
N TYR A 123 37.69 2.78 23.42
CA TYR A 123 37.86 2.25 22.08
C TYR A 123 36.49 2.12 21.40
N THR A 124 36.49 2.06 20.07
CA THR A 124 35.26 1.89 19.29
C THR A 124 34.96 0.40 19.14
N LYS A 125 33.75 -0.01 19.53
CA LYS A 125 33.26 -1.39 19.36
C LYS A 125 31.89 -1.40 18.73
N VAL A 126 31.63 -2.41 17.90
CA VAL A 126 30.28 -2.70 17.40
C VAL A 126 29.48 -3.31 18.55
N ILE A 127 28.33 -2.70 18.87
CA ILE A 127 27.44 -3.18 19.94
C ILE A 127 26.14 -3.79 19.39
N HIS A 128 25.77 -3.45 18.16
CA HIS A 128 24.59 -4.02 17.51
C HIS A 128 24.73 -3.97 15.98
N GLN A 129 24.23 -5.02 15.32
CA GLN A 129 24.08 -5.10 13.88
C GLN A 129 22.72 -5.71 13.55
N ALA A 130 22.10 -5.25 12.47
CA ALA A 130 20.86 -5.79 11.94
C ALA A 130 20.83 -5.63 10.42
N GLU A 131 20.22 -6.57 9.71
CA GLU A 131 19.99 -6.50 8.28
C GLU A 131 18.50 -6.47 7.97
N VAL A 132 18.12 -5.60 7.03
CA VAL A 132 16.74 -5.35 6.64
C VAL A 132 16.65 -5.38 5.12
N VAL A 133 15.82 -6.28 4.60
CA VAL A 133 15.48 -6.35 3.17
C VAL A 133 14.29 -5.44 2.92
N LEU A 134 14.45 -4.39 2.11
CA LEU A 134 13.34 -3.57 1.65
C LEU A 134 12.80 -4.17 0.36
N SER A 135 11.59 -4.70 0.40
CA SER A 135 10.87 -5.20 -0.77
C SER A 135 9.77 -4.22 -1.17
N LEU A 136 9.64 -3.96 -2.48
CA LEU A 136 8.73 -2.96 -3.00
C LEU A 136 7.63 -3.57 -3.86
N ALA A 137 6.46 -2.92 -3.84
CA ALA A 137 5.34 -3.34 -4.66
C ALA A 137 4.44 -2.16 -5.06
N ALA A 138 3.63 -2.37 -6.09
CA ALA A 138 2.55 -1.49 -6.47
C ALA A 138 1.30 -2.35 -6.74
N SER A 139 0.17 -1.93 -6.18
CA SER A 139 -1.12 -2.56 -6.45
C SER A 139 -1.44 -2.43 -7.93
N TYR A 140 -1.88 -3.52 -8.53
CA TYR A 140 -2.38 -3.51 -9.90
C TYR A 140 -3.70 -2.72 -9.96
N SER A 141 -4.05 -2.18 -11.14
CA SER A 141 -5.39 -1.65 -11.32
C SER A 141 -6.43 -2.77 -11.22
N GLN A 142 -7.62 -2.46 -10.71
CA GLN A 142 -8.77 -3.38 -10.73
C GLN A 142 -8.92 -4.01 -12.13
N PRO A 143 -8.87 -5.34 -12.27
CA PRO A 143 -8.97 -5.98 -13.57
C PRO A 143 -10.26 -5.60 -14.28
N VAL A 144 -10.17 -5.35 -15.58
CA VAL A 144 -11.29 -5.06 -16.46
C VAL A 144 -11.52 -6.28 -17.33
N LEU A 145 -12.67 -6.93 -17.12
CA LEU A 145 -13.09 -8.08 -17.90
C LEU A 145 -13.98 -7.64 -19.07
N SER A 146 -13.59 -8.02 -20.29
CA SER A 146 -14.31 -7.76 -21.53
C SER A 146 -14.80 -9.06 -22.17
N GLY A 147 -15.94 -9.00 -22.85
CA GLY A 147 -16.61 -10.16 -23.47
C GLY A 147 -17.90 -10.58 -22.74
N PRO A 148 -18.48 -11.74 -23.10
CA PRO A 148 -18.01 -12.67 -24.11
C PRO A 148 -18.20 -12.14 -25.54
N ILE A 149 -17.17 -12.25 -26.37
CA ILE A 149 -17.28 -12.09 -27.83
C ILE A 149 -17.55 -13.47 -28.42
N ARG A 150 -18.65 -13.63 -29.16
CA ARG A 150 -19.01 -14.89 -29.84
C ARG A 150 -18.37 -14.91 -31.23
N ASN A 151 -17.56 -15.92 -31.52
CA ASN A 151 -16.98 -16.10 -32.85
C ASN A 151 -17.97 -16.87 -33.73
N SER A 152 -18.62 -16.20 -34.68
CA SER A 152 -19.63 -16.81 -35.57
C SER A 152 -19.05 -17.75 -36.64
N SER A 153 -17.73 -17.85 -36.75
CA SER A 153 -17.01 -18.63 -37.76
C SER A 153 -16.55 -20.02 -37.29
N SER A 154 -16.64 -20.33 -35.99
CA SER A 154 -16.26 -21.65 -35.46
C SER A 154 -17.48 -22.57 -35.35
N THR A 155 -17.27 -23.84 -35.66
CA THR A 155 -18.28 -24.93 -35.65
C THR A 155 -18.84 -25.28 -34.28
N GLY A 156 -18.38 -24.60 -33.22
CA GLY A 156 -18.99 -24.58 -31.90
C GLY A 156 -18.98 -23.13 -31.40
N GLU A 157 -19.99 -22.77 -30.62
CA GLU A 157 -20.18 -21.44 -30.02
C GLU A 157 -19.02 -21.07 -29.06
N GLU A 158 -17.83 -20.81 -29.61
CA GLU A 158 -16.66 -20.36 -28.87
C GLU A 158 -16.86 -18.92 -28.42
N MET A 159 -16.64 -18.69 -27.14
CA MET A 159 -16.66 -17.38 -26.51
C MET A 159 -15.25 -16.98 -26.13
N THR A 160 -14.92 -15.72 -26.43
CA THR A 160 -13.65 -15.11 -26.05
C THR A 160 -13.85 -14.06 -24.97
N PHE A 161 -13.06 -14.14 -23.90
CA PHE A 161 -12.94 -13.13 -22.85
C PHE A 161 -11.55 -12.51 -22.88
N SER A 162 -11.47 -11.23 -22.53
CA SER A 162 -10.19 -10.53 -22.37
C SER A 162 -10.14 -9.85 -21.02
N CYS A 163 -9.01 -9.93 -20.35
CA CYS A 163 -8.77 -9.33 -19.05
C CYS A 163 -7.56 -8.40 -19.13
N ARG A 164 -7.73 -7.16 -18.67
CA ARG A 164 -6.65 -6.16 -18.61
C ARG A 164 -6.51 -5.62 -17.19
N SER A 165 -5.27 -5.43 -16.74
CA SER A 165 -4.91 -4.82 -15.47
C SER A 165 -3.54 -4.18 -15.59
N ASP A 166 -3.36 -2.96 -15.12
CA ASP A 166 -2.22 -2.11 -15.47
C ASP A 166 -1.46 -1.60 -14.24
N ASN A 167 -0.26 -1.07 -14.48
CA ASN A 167 0.60 -0.32 -13.55
C ASN A 167 0.92 -0.98 -12.20
N GLY A 168 1.06 -2.31 -12.15
CA GLY A 168 1.44 -3.03 -10.93
C GLY A 168 2.92 -3.41 -10.87
N TYR A 169 3.41 -3.72 -9.67
CA TYR A 169 4.80 -4.17 -9.44
C TYR A 169 4.86 -5.11 -8.23
N PRO A 170 5.67 -6.19 -8.25
CA PRO A 170 6.45 -6.71 -9.36
C PRO A 170 5.56 -7.49 -10.35
N LYS A 171 6.17 -8.28 -11.26
CA LYS A 171 5.46 -9.16 -12.20
C LYS A 171 4.41 -10.02 -11.48
N PRO A 172 3.15 -10.11 -11.97
CA PRO A 172 2.06 -10.75 -11.24
C PRO A 172 1.90 -12.22 -11.63
N ASN A 173 1.07 -12.95 -10.87
CA ASN A 173 0.46 -14.18 -11.36
C ASN A 173 -0.98 -13.88 -11.84
N VAL A 174 -1.40 -14.54 -12.91
CA VAL A 174 -2.70 -14.31 -13.55
C VAL A 174 -3.43 -15.64 -13.66
N TYR A 175 -4.68 -15.67 -13.19
CA TYR A 175 -5.50 -16.87 -13.14
C TYR A 175 -6.85 -16.62 -13.79
N TRP A 176 -7.30 -17.58 -14.58
CA TRP A 176 -8.69 -17.69 -15.00
C TRP A 176 -9.35 -18.79 -14.19
N ILE A 177 -10.52 -18.50 -13.62
CA ILE A 177 -11.22 -19.42 -12.72
C ILE A 177 -12.67 -19.55 -13.22
N ASN A 178 -13.13 -20.78 -13.39
CA ASN A 178 -14.55 -21.06 -13.52
C ASN A 178 -15.16 -21.09 -12.13
N LYS A 179 -15.99 -20.09 -11.79
CA LYS A 179 -16.61 -19.99 -10.45
C LYS A 179 -17.72 -21.00 -10.21
N THR A 180 -18.13 -21.73 -11.24
CA THR A 180 -19.16 -22.77 -11.13
C THR A 180 -18.64 -23.99 -10.35
N ASP A 181 -17.37 -24.35 -10.56
CA ASP A 181 -16.71 -25.51 -9.97
C ASP A 181 -15.36 -25.16 -9.29
N ASN A 182 -15.00 -23.87 -9.27
CA ASN A 182 -13.70 -23.34 -8.83
C ASN A 182 -12.49 -23.96 -9.54
N SER A 183 -12.67 -24.45 -10.77
CA SER A 183 -11.55 -24.98 -11.57
C SER A 183 -10.72 -23.86 -12.19
N HIS A 184 -9.41 -24.10 -12.30
CA HIS A 184 -8.50 -23.23 -13.04
C HIS A 184 -8.62 -23.48 -14.55
N LEU A 185 -8.71 -22.40 -15.31
CA LEU A 185 -8.75 -22.42 -16.77
C LEU A 185 -7.41 -21.94 -17.33
N LEU A 186 -6.98 -22.54 -18.44
CA LEU A 186 -5.75 -22.13 -19.11
C LEU A 186 -6.02 -20.93 -20.03
N PRO A 187 -5.25 -19.83 -19.94
CA PRO A 187 -5.37 -18.72 -20.87
C PRO A 187 -4.95 -19.17 -22.27
N SER A 188 -5.67 -18.71 -23.29
CA SER A 188 -5.26 -18.88 -24.69
C SER A 188 -4.11 -17.94 -25.06
N GLU A 189 -4.05 -16.79 -24.40
CA GLU A 189 -2.94 -15.84 -24.51
C GLU A 189 -2.73 -15.15 -23.15
N LEU A 190 -1.46 -14.95 -22.77
CA LEU A 190 -1.08 -14.13 -21.63
C LEU A 190 0.12 -13.27 -22.02
N LYS A 191 -0.07 -11.96 -22.02
CA LYS A 191 0.95 -10.96 -22.27
C LYS A 191 1.14 -10.10 -21.03
N ILE A 192 2.35 -10.14 -20.48
CA ILE A 192 2.77 -9.25 -19.39
C ILE A 192 3.82 -8.30 -19.99
N THR A 193 3.49 -7.01 -20.02
CA THR A 193 4.32 -5.96 -20.62
C THR A 193 4.99 -5.17 -19.52
N SER A 194 6.31 -4.98 -19.60
CA SER A 194 7.05 -4.07 -18.72
C SER A 194 7.08 -2.65 -19.30
N HIS A 195 7.01 -1.66 -18.43
CA HIS A 195 7.03 -0.24 -18.79
C HIS A 195 8.36 0.41 -18.41
N THR A 196 8.60 1.62 -18.92
CA THR A 196 9.83 2.38 -18.65
C THR A 196 9.92 2.91 -17.23
N ASP A 197 8.78 3.05 -16.54
CA ASP A 197 8.71 3.38 -15.11
C ASP A 197 8.93 2.15 -14.22
N GLY A 198 9.21 0.99 -14.83
CA GLY A 198 9.47 -0.28 -14.16
C GLY A 198 8.22 -1.03 -13.71
N THR A 199 7.01 -0.53 -13.99
CA THR A 199 5.76 -1.25 -13.70
C THR A 199 5.41 -2.27 -14.78
N TYR A 200 4.39 -3.10 -14.50
CA TYR A 200 3.90 -4.14 -15.40
C TYR A 200 2.42 -3.95 -15.71
N SER A 201 2.03 -4.37 -16.90
CA SER A 201 0.62 -4.48 -17.31
C SER A 201 0.32 -5.84 -17.89
N VAL A 202 -0.86 -6.33 -17.57
CA VAL A 202 -1.39 -7.65 -17.90
C VAL A 202 -2.44 -7.50 -18.98
N PHE A 203 -2.33 -8.31 -20.00
CA PHE A 203 -3.40 -8.60 -20.94
C PHE A 203 -3.50 -10.11 -21.12
N SER A 204 -4.66 -10.69 -20.85
CA SER A 204 -4.89 -12.12 -21.04
C SER A 204 -6.18 -12.38 -21.77
N THR A 205 -6.19 -13.40 -22.63
CA THR A 205 -7.34 -13.84 -23.39
C THR A 205 -7.67 -15.29 -23.03
N LEU A 206 -8.96 -15.57 -22.82
CA LEU A 206 -9.50 -16.89 -22.56
C LEU A 206 -10.52 -17.25 -23.65
N LYS A 207 -10.32 -18.40 -24.31
CA LYS A 207 -11.29 -18.99 -25.22
C LYS A 207 -11.91 -20.24 -24.60
N VAL A 208 -13.23 -20.25 -24.50
CA VAL A 208 -14.00 -21.35 -23.91
C VAL A 208 -15.26 -21.61 -24.72
N LYS A 209 -15.79 -22.83 -24.64
CA LYS A 209 -17.09 -23.15 -25.24
C LYS A 209 -18.21 -22.56 -24.39
N ALA A 210 -19.26 -22.06 -25.04
CA ALA A 210 -20.49 -21.63 -24.38
C ALA A 210 -21.08 -22.75 -23.51
N THR A 211 -21.39 -22.43 -22.25
CA THR A 211 -22.18 -23.28 -21.34
C THR A 211 -23.29 -22.45 -20.70
N SER A 212 -24.36 -23.10 -20.25
CA SER A 212 -25.42 -22.43 -19.51
C SER A 212 -24.95 -22.04 -18.10
N ASN A 213 -25.28 -20.82 -17.66
CA ASN A 213 -24.92 -20.28 -16.34
C ASN A 213 -23.41 -20.13 -16.12
N MET A 214 -22.64 -19.91 -17.19
CA MET A 214 -21.19 -19.72 -17.11
C MET A 214 -20.84 -18.55 -16.18
N GLN A 215 -19.92 -18.81 -15.25
CA GLN A 215 -19.34 -17.79 -14.37
C GLN A 215 -17.81 -17.82 -14.48
N ILE A 216 -17.23 -16.77 -15.05
CA ILE A 216 -15.79 -16.66 -15.29
C ILE A 216 -15.21 -15.57 -14.41
N GLU A 217 -14.07 -15.82 -13.81
CA GLU A 217 -13.28 -14.85 -13.06
C GLU A 217 -11.86 -14.77 -13.62
N CYS A 218 -11.38 -13.54 -13.83
CA CYS A 218 -9.98 -13.25 -14.03
C CYS A 218 -9.42 -12.68 -12.73
N SER A 219 -8.34 -13.26 -12.22
CA SER A 219 -7.66 -12.85 -11.00
C SER A 219 -6.21 -12.48 -11.29
N VAL A 220 -5.77 -11.34 -10.78
CA VAL A 220 -4.38 -10.84 -10.84
C VAL A 220 -3.84 -10.79 -9.41
N GLU A 221 -2.80 -11.58 -9.14
CA GLU A 221 -2.17 -11.71 -7.83
C GLU A 221 -0.87 -10.91 -7.77
N ASN A 222 -0.76 -10.07 -6.74
CA ASN A 222 0.48 -9.51 -6.26
C ASN A 222 0.92 -10.24 -4.98
N LYS A 223 1.89 -11.14 -5.12
CA LYS A 223 2.41 -11.96 -4.01
C LYS A 223 3.03 -11.14 -2.88
N ILE A 224 3.72 -10.04 -3.22
CA ILE A 224 4.42 -9.20 -2.24
C ILE A 224 3.43 -8.46 -1.36
N LEU A 225 2.36 -7.92 -1.97
CA LEU A 225 1.27 -7.27 -1.22
C LEU A 225 0.25 -8.25 -0.62
N ARG A 226 0.33 -9.54 -0.96
CA ARG A 226 -0.70 -10.55 -0.66
C ARG A 226 -2.09 -10.08 -1.12
N GLU A 227 -2.12 -9.47 -2.29
CA GLU A 227 -3.31 -8.85 -2.88
C GLU A 227 -3.77 -9.65 -4.10
N ASN A 228 -5.05 -10.02 -4.12
CA ASN A 228 -5.69 -10.68 -5.26
C ASN A 228 -6.85 -9.82 -5.74
N LEU A 229 -6.67 -9.19 -6.90
CA LEU A 229 -7.72 -8.41 -7.54
C LEU A 229 -8.39 -9.24 -8.62
N SER A 230 -9.71 -9.27 -8.62
CA SER A 230 -10.48 -10.12 -9.53
C SER A 230 -11.62 -9.36 -10.20
N ALA A 231 -11.93 -9.74 -11.43
CA ALA A 231 -13.12 -9.33 -12.14
C ALA A 231 -13.89 -10.55 -12.62
N ASN A 232 -15.22 -10.51 -12.48
CA ASN A 232 -16.07 -11.64 -12.79
C ASN A 232 -17.11 -11.31 -13.87
N TYR A 233 -17.53 -12.35 -14.57
CA TYR A 233 -18.63 -12.34 -15.51
C TYR A 233 -19.62 -13.42 -15.09
N THR A 234 -20.89 -13.06 -15.03
CA THR A 234 -22.00 -13.99 -14.81
C THR A 234 -22.95 -13.89 -15.99
N GLN A 235 -23.23 -15.01 -16.65
CA GLN A 235 -24.20 -15.02 -17.74
C GLN A 235 -25.60 -14.64 -17.24
N GLN A 236 -26.14 -13.54 -17.74
CA GLN A 236 -27.54 -13.17 -17.47
C GLN A 236 -28.48 -14.03 -18.32
N LYS A 237 -29.53 -14.58 -17.71
CA LYS A 237 -30.56 -15.35 -18.41
C LYS A 237 -31.34 -14.40 -19.32
N GLN A 238 -31.30 -14.62 -20.63
CA GLN A 238 -32.02 -13.80 -21.60
C GLN A 238 -33.53 -14.04 -21.39
N SER A 239 -34.20 -13.07 -20.76
CA SER A 239 -35.66 -12.99 -20.75
C SER A 239 -36.11 -12.80 -22.20
N SER A 240 -36.65 -13.86 -22.81
CA SER A 240 -37.42 -13.79 -24.05
C SER A 240 -38.70 -12.99 -23.78
N GLY A 241 -38.56 -11.66 -23.77
CA GLY A 241 -39.66 -10.71 -23.82
C GLY A 241 -39.80 -10.25 -25.25
N SER A 242 -40.87 -10.68 -25.91
CA SER A 242 -41.34 -10.15 -27.18
C SER A 242 -41.33 -8.62 -27.17
N SER A 243 -40.75 -8.02 -28.19
CA SER A 243 -40.96 -6.61 -28.54
C SER A 243 -42.46 -6.32 -28.59
N PRO A 244 -42.99 -5.34 -27.84
CA PRO A 244 -44.22 -4.67 -28.23
C PRO A 244 -43.83 -3.48 -29.09
N GLU A 245 -44.38 -3.48 -30.29
CA GLU A 245 -44.46 -2.33 -31.19
C GLU A 245 -44.78 -1.03 -30.44
N SER A 246 -44.20 0.06 -30.93
CA SER A 246 -44.51 1.40 -30.46
C SER A 246 -45.97 1.73 -30.75
N HIS A 247 -46.81 1.67 -29.72
CA HIS A 247 -48.04 2.46 -29.68
C HIS A 247 -47.88 3.53 -28.61
N LYS A 248 -47.69 4.76 -29.09
CA LYS A 248 -47.83 5.98 -28.28
C LYS A 248 -49.21 5.97 -27.64
N ASN A 249 -49.27 5.89 -26.32
CA ASN A 249 -50.40 6.43 -25.58
C ASN A 249 -49.89 7.41 -24.54
N LEU A 250 -50.42 8.61 -24.67
CA LEU A 250 -50.21 9.78 -23.84
C LEU A 250 -50.93 9.56 -22.51
N GLU A 251 -50.20 9.30 -21.43
CA GLU A 251 -50.75 9.38 -20.08
C GLU A 251 -50.11 10.55 -19.33
N LYS A 252 -50.91 11.60 -19.17
CA LYS A 252 -50.64 12.79 -18.37
C LYS A 252 -51.10 12.51 -16.94
N SER A 253 -50.19 12.32 -15.99
CA SER A 253 -50.47 12.36 -14.54
C SER A 253 -49.15 12.30 -13.76
N GLY A 254 -48.81 13.08 -12.74
CA GLY A 254 -49.42 14.23 -12.09
C GLY A 254 -48.33 14.80 -11.16
N ARG A 255 -47.71 15.92 -11.53
CA ARG A 255 -46.78 16.66 -10.65
C ARG A 255 -47.57 17.72 -9.90
N GLY A 256 -48.04 17.38 -8.71
CA GLY A 256 -48.88 18.27 -7.92
C GLY A 256 -49.07 17.83 -6.48
N ALA A 257 -48.00 17.49 -5.76
CA ALA A 257 -48.10 17.26 -4.31
C ALA A 257 -46.80 17.44 -3.49
N GLN A 258 -45.72 17.99 -4.06
CA GLN A 258 -44.45 18.18 -3.30
C GLN A 258 -43.99 19.64 -3.13
N ALA A 259 -44.69 20.61 -3.72
CA ALA A 259 -44.36 22.04 -3.52
C ALA A 259 -45.11 22.67 -2.33
N ALA A 260 -46.35 22.25 -2.05
CA ALA A 260 -47.17 22.85 -0.99
C ALA A 260 -46.63 22.56 0.42
N ALA A 261 -46.05 21.37 0.65
CA ALA A 261 -45.49 20.99 1.95
C ALA A 261 -44.23 21.81 2.30
N VAL A 262 -43.34 22.02 1.33
CA VAL A 262 -42.08 22.78 1.54
C VAL A 262 -42.37 24.26 1.75
N VAL A 263 -43.29 24.85 0.97
CA VAL A 263 -43.69 26.25 1.16
C VAL A 263 -44.34 26.47 2.51
N SER A 264 -45.17 25.53 2.97
CA SER A 264 -45.80 25.60 4.30
C SER A 264 -44.77 25.57 5.44
N ILE A 265 -43.72 24.74 5.31
CA ILE A 265 -42.64 24.66 6.32
C ILE A 265 -41.83 25.96 6.37
N VAL A 266 -41.49 26.54 5.22
CA VAL A 266 -40.72 27.81 5.18
C VAL A 266 -41.51 28.96 5.80
N ILE A 267 -42.83 29.02 5.55
CA ILE A 267 -43.69 30.04 6.16
C ILE A 267 -43.80 29.85 7.68
N LEU A 268 -43.93 28.60 8.16
CA LEU A 268 -43.97 28.29 9.59
C LEU A 268 -42.67 28.69 10.31
N ILE A 269 -41.51 28.41 9.70
CA ILE A 269 -40.21 28.81 10.26
C ILE A 269 -40.10 30.34 10.30
N GLY A 270 -40.52 31.03 9.24
CA GLY A 270 -40.53 32.49 9.19
C GLY A 270 -41.38 33.11 10.30
N LEU A 271 -42.59 32.58 10.53
CA LEU A 271 -43.49 33.06 11.59
C LEU A 271 -42.92 32.81 12.99
N LEU A 272 -42.26 31.67 13.21
CA LEU A 272 -41.61 31.36 14.49
C LEU A 272 -40.46 32.33 14.79
N VAL A 273 -39.64 32.67 13.79
CA VAL A 273 -38.54 33.63 13.95
C VAL A 273 -39.07 35.04 14.26
N VAL A 274 -40.17 35.45 13.63
CA VAL A 274 -40.80 36.75 13.92
C VAL A 274 -41.37 36.76 15.34
N LEU A 275 -42.02 35.68 15.77
CA LEU A 275 -42.55 35.54 17.13
C LEU A 275 -41.44 35.57 18.19
N THR A 276 -40.34 34.85 17.98
CA THR A 276 -39.21 34.86 18.93
C THR A 276 -38.56 36.23 18.99
N CYS A 277 -38.34 36.89 17.85
CA CYS A 277 -37.84 38.28 17.80
C CYS A 277 -38.80 39.26 18.50
N TRP A 278 -40.12 39.13 18.29
CA TRP A 278 -41.10 39.98 18.93
C TRP A 278 -41.16 39.76 20.45
N LEU A 279 -41.11 38.51 20.91
CA LEU A 279 -41.04 38.17 22.34
C LEU A 279 -39.75 38.67 22.98
N TRP A 280 -38.61 38.59 22.28
CA TRP A 280 -37.35 39.16 22.76
C TRP A 280 -37.42 40.69 22.88
N ARG A 281 -38.01 41.36 21.88
CA ARG A 281 -38.21 42.82 21.89
C ARG A 281 -39.18 43.27 22.98
N ARG A 282 -40.22 42.47 23.25
CA ARG A 282 -41.18 42.70 24.33
C ARG A 282 -40.55 42.48 25.72
N ARG A 283 -39.69 41.47 25.87
CA ARG A 283 -38.96 41.21 27.12
C ARG A 283 -37.89 42.27 27.42
N SER A 284 -37.26 42.82 26.38
CA SER A 284 -36.33 43.94 26.51
C SER A 284 -37.03 45.25 26.88
N SER A 285 -38.23 45.52 26.36
CA SER A 285 -39.02 46.71 26.75
C SER A 285 -39.59 46.63 28.17
N THR A 286 -39.88 45.43 28.69
CA THR A 286 -40.26 45.25 30.11
C THR A 286 -39.09 45.34 31.09
N LEU A 287 -37.85 45.18 30.63
CA LEU A 287 -36.66 45.34 31.50
C LEU A 287 -36.27 46.82 31.68
N VAL A 288 -36.62 47.68 30.71
CA VAL A 288 -36.32 49.12 30.75
C VAL A 288 -37.33 49.91 31.62
N SER A 289 -38.49 49.34 31.97
CA SER A 289 -39.48 50.02 32.83
C SER A 289 -39.30 49.78 34.34
N TYR A 290 -38.30 48.99 34.77
CA TYR A 290 -38.05 48.68 36.19
C TYR A 290 -36.79 49.32 36.78
N THR A 291 -36.05 50.13 36.01
CA THR A 291 -34.84 50.83 36.47
C THR A 291 -35.01 52.36 36.48
N GLY A 292 -36.24 52.85 36.63
CA GLY A 292 -36.55 54.28 36.69
C GLY A 292 -37.70 54.59 37.64
N ASN A 293 -37.51 54.34 38.94
CA ASN A 293 -38.12 55.06 40.06
C ASN A 293 -37.62 54.44 41.37
N GLU A 294 -36.48 54.94 41.85
CA GLU A 294 -36.14 55.34 43.23
C GLU A 294 -34.67 55.78 43.26
#